data_AF-A0A2J2HAG2-F1
#
_entry.id   AF-A0A2J2HAG2-F1
#
_cell.length_a   1.000
_cell.length_b   1.000
_cell.length_c   1.000
_cell.angle_alpha   90.00
_cell.angle_beta   90.00
_cell.angle_gamma   90.00
#
_symmetry.space_group_name_H-M   'P 1'
#
loop_
_entity.id
_entity.type
_entity.pdbx_description
1 polymer ?
#
loop_
_entity_poly.entity_id
_entity_poly.type
_entity_poly.pdbx_seq_one_letter_code
_entity_poly.pdbx_strand_id
1 'polypeptide(L)'
;MGVLRLGEVARRLAEVGVCRDPPRPPVEEISPPPVAVEKMAEVLAVLAEPNRLKILYLLRQSPMPVCFLSYILGLDRTLVSHHLANY
;
A
#
# COMPACT_ATOMS: atom_id res chain seq x y z
N MET A 1 0.81 19.90 -6.77
CA MET A 1 1.63 20.39 -5.65
C MET A 1 3.03 20.69 -6.20
N GLY A 2 3.67 21.78 -5.79
CA GLY A 2 5.05 22.11 -6.20
C GLY A 2 6.08 21.43 -5.31
N VAL A 3 7.37 21.57 -5.66
CA VAL A 3 8.49 21.19 -4.79
C VAL A 3 8.38 21.93 -3.46
N LEU A 4 8.60 21.22 -2.34
CA LEU A 4 8.64 21.77 -0.99
C LEU A 4 10.08 21.94 -0.53
N ARG A 5 10.39 23.08 0.08
CA ARG A 5 11.66 23.33 0.76
C ARG A 5 11.54 22.97 2.23
N LEU A 6 12.29 21.97 2.67
CA LEU A 6 12.16 21.42 4.01
C LEU A 6 12.63 22.37 5.11
N GLY A 7 13.60 23.26 4.84
CA GLY A 7 13.94 24.33 5.78
C GLY A 7 12.76 25.30 6.02
N GLU A 8 11.96 25.59 4.99
CA GLU A 8 10.75 26.41 5.15
C GLU A 8 9.66 25.67 5.93
N VAL A 9 9.47 24.39 5.65
CA VAL A 9 8.53 23.53 6.39
C VAL A 9 8.91 23.48 7.87
N ALA A 10 10.19 23.24 8.17
CA ALA A 10 10.72 23.22 9.53
C ALA A 10 10.45 24.54 10.28
N ARG A 11 10.73 25.69 9.66
CA ARG A 11 10.44 27.01 10.24
C ARG A 11 8.95 27.19 10.54
N ARG A 12 8.08 26.85 9.59
CA ARG A 12 6.61 26.95 9.78
C ARG A 12 6.13 26.06 10.93
N LEU A 13 6.63 24.82 11.02
CA LEU A 13 6.26 23.89 12.10
C LEU A 13 6.69 24.38 13.48
N ALA A 14 7.82 25.09 13.58
CA ALA A 14 8.25 25.75 14.81
C ALA A 14 7.34 26.94 15.16
N GLU A 15 6.98 27.77 14.17
CA GLU A 15 6.07 28.91 14.34
C GLU A 15 4.68 28.48 14.82
N VAL A 16 4.13 27.38 14.30
CA VAL A 16 2.82 26.83 14.74
C VAL A 16 2.91 25.92 15.97
N GLY A 17 4.09 25.76 16.56
CA GLY A 17 4.30 24.98 17.77
C GLY A 17 4.17 23.45 17.61
N VAL A 18 4.20 22.92 16.38
CA VAL A 18 4.10 21.48 16.09
C VAL A 18 5.43 20.77 16.37
N CYS A 19 6.56 21.40 16.04
CA CYS A 19 7.89 20.85 16.27
C CYS A 19 8.87 21.98 16.59
N ARG A 20 9.44 21.99 17.81
CA ARG A 20 10.33 23.08 18.27
C ARG A 20 11.74 23.03 17.69
N ASP A 21 12.27 21.83 17.45
CA ASP A 21 13.64 21.64 16.95
C ASP A 21 13.66 20.43 15.99
N PRO A 22 13.10 20.59 14.78
CA PRO A 22 13.14 19.51 13.78
C PRO A 22 14.60 19.25 13.37
N PRO A 23 15.04 17.98 13.30
CA PRO A 23 16.38 17.65 12.84
C PRO A 23 16.59 18.20 11.43
N ARG A 24 17.82 18.63 11.14
CA ARG A 24 18.18 19.07 9.79
C ARG A 24 17.86 17.94 8.81
N PRO A 25 17.04 18.20 7.78
CA PRO A 25 16.68 17.15 6.85
C PRO A 25 17.90 16.75 6.00
N PRO A 26 17.98 15.49 5.57
CA PRO A 26 19.08 15.00 4.73
C PRO A 26 19.05 15.58 3.31
N VAL A 27 17.92 16.14 2.88
CA VAL A 27 17.71 16.83 1.60
C VAL A 27 16.99 18.15 1.84
N GLU A 28 17.24 19.18 1.04
CA GLU A 28 16.59 20.49 1.22
C GLU A 28 15.25 20.59 0.46
N GLU A 29 15.12 19.86 -0.64
CA GLU A 29 13.95 19.91 -1.52
C GLU A 29 13.30 18.53 -1.66
N ILE A 30 11.97 18.47 -1.50
CA ILE A 30 11.17 17.27 -1.74
C ILE A 30 10.12 17.57 -2.81
N SER A 31 10.09 16.74 -3.84
CA SER A 31 9.03 16.75 -4.84
C SER A 31 7.76 16.09 -4.28
N PRO A 32 6.57 16.52 -4.71
CA PRO A 32 5.35 15.77 -4.42
C PRO A 32 5.44 14.33 -4.95
N PRO A 33 4.68 13.39 -4.37
CA PRO A 33 4.53 12.06 -4.95
C PRO A 33 4.04 12.15 -6.41
N PRO A 34 4.65 11.39 -7.35
CA PRO A 34 4.13 11.30 -8.70
C PRO A 34 2.84 10.47 -8.73
N VAL A 35 1.99 10.68 -9.76
CA VAL A 35 0.72 9.95 -10.00
C VAL A 35 0.87 8.42 -9.97
N ALA A 36 2.08 7.92 -10.21
CA ALA A 36 2.38 6.49 -10.12
C ALA A 36 2.23 5.94 -8.69
N VAL A 37 2.42 6.77 -7.65
CA VAL A 37 2.29 6.37 -6.25
C VAL A 37 0.85 6.01 -5.91
N GLU A 38 -0.13 6.77 -6.40
CA GLU A 38 -1.55 6.49 -6.20
C GLU A 38 -1.94 5.17 -6.87
N LYS A 39 -1.49 4.93 -8.10
CA LYS A 39 -1.70 3.64 -8.80
C LYS A 39 -1.07 2.47 -8.07
N MET A 40 0.14 2.66 -7.52
CA MET A 40 0.79 1.64 -6.71
C MET A 40 0.00 1.37 -5.42
N ALA A 41 -0.54 2.41 -4.79
CA ALA A 41 -1.34 2.26 -3.58
C ALA A 41 -2.63 1.47 -3.85
N GLU A 42 -3.30 1.69 -4.98
CA GLU A 42 -4.48 0.91 -5.40
C GLU A 42 -4.15 -0.59 -5.52
N VAL A 43 -3.07 -0.94 -6.21
CA VAL A 43 -2.64 -2.34 -6.38
C VAL A 43 -2.25 -2.96 -5.04
N LEU A 44 -1.46 -2.25 -4.23
CA LEU A 44 -1.04 -2.74 -2.92
C LEU A 44 -2.22 -2.90 -1.97
N ALA A 45 -3.26 -2.06 -2.04
CA ALA A 45 -4.47 -2.21 -1.24
C ALA A 45 -5.24 -3.50 -1.56
N VAL A 46 -5.29 -3.90 -2.84
CA VAL A 46 -5.82 -5.21 -3.24
C VAL A 46 -4.96 -6.33 -2.67
N LEU A 47 -3.64 -6.22 -2.78
CA LEU A 47 -2.70 -7.23 -2.26
C LEU A 47 -2.58 -7.27 -0.74
N ALA A 48 -3.00 -6.23 0.00
CA ALA A 48 -2.86 -6.15 1.44
C ALA A 48 -3.81 -7.08 2.23
N GLU A 49 -4.65 -7.87 1.54
CA GLU A 49 -5.50 -8.86 2.20
C GLU A 49 -4.80 -10.23 2.25
N PRO A 50 -4.59 -10.82 3.44
CA PRO A 50 -3.81 -12.06 3.60
C PRO A 50 -4.31 -13.25 2.80
N ASN A 51 -5.63 -13.46 2.69
CA ASN A 51 -6.17 -14.60 1.94
C ASN A 51 -5.98 -14.42 0.42
N ARG A 52 -6.07 -13.19 -0.11
CA ARG A 52 -5.74 -12.87 -1.50
C ARG A 52 -4.28 -13.19 -1.80
N LEU A 53 -3.33 -12.84 -0.93
CA LEU A 53 -1.93 -13.21 -1.12
C LEU A 53 -1.70 -14.72 -1.13
N LYS A 54 -2.35 -15.46 -0.23
CA LYS A 54 -2.28 -16.92 -0.19
C LYS A 54 -2.87 -17.55 -1.46
N ILE A 55 -4.03 -17.06 -1.91
CA ILE A 55 -4.67 -17.48 -3.17
C ILE A 55 -3.73 -17.24 -4.35
N LEU A 56 -3.15 -16.03 -4.46
CA LEU A 56 -2.21 -15.68 -5.52
C LEU A 56 -0.95 -16.55 -5.48
N TYR A 57 -0.42 -16.85 -4.31
CA TYR A 57 0.74 -17.74 -4.16
C TYR A 57 0.45 -19.16 -4.70
N LEU A 58 -0.74 -19.71 -4.45
CA LEU A 58 -1.15 -21.00 -4.99
C LEU A 58 -1.37 -20.93 -6.51
N LEU A 59 -2.06 -19.91 -7.00
CA LEU A 59 -2.31 -19.70 -8.43
C LEU A 59 -1.03 -19.46 -9.25
N ARG A 60 -0.02 -18.84 -8.63
CA ARG A 60 1.32 -18.64 -9.21
C ARG A 60 2.07 -19.97 -9.41
N GLN A 61 1.68 -21.04 -8.72
CA GLN A 61 2.26 -22.38 -8.89
C GLN A 61 1.53 -23.19 -9.95
N SER A 62 0.19 -23.11 -10.00
CA SER A 62 -0.64 -23.75 -11.01
C SER A 62 -2.02 -23.11 -11.06
N PRO A 63 -2.70 -23.06 -12.23
CA PRO A 63 -4.14 -22.87 -12.28
C PRO A 63 -4.84 -23.90 -11.38
N MET A 64 -5.77 -23.45 -10.54
CA MET A 64 -6.51 -24.31 -9.61
C MET A 64 -8.00 -23.95 -9.61
N PRO A 65 -8.91 -24.93 -9.53
CA PRO A 65 -10.32 -24.66 -9.32
C PRO A 65 -10.56 -24.13 -7.90
N VAL A 66 -11.63 -23.37 -7.71
CA VAL A 66 -11.98 -22.73 -6.42
C VAL A 66 -12.10 -23.74 -5.27
N CYS A 67 -12.59 -24.96 -5.55
CA CYS A 67 -12.69 -26.01 -4.54
C CYS A 67 -11.33 -26.46 -3.99
N PHE A 68 -10.27 -26.44 -4.81
CA PHE A 68 -8.92 -26.79 -4.36
C PHE A 68 -8.36 -25.69 -3.45
N LEU A 69 -8.50 -24.43 -3.86
CA LEU A 69 -8.09 -23.29 -3.04
C LEU A 69 -8.81 -23.28 -1.68
N SER A 70 -10.12 -23.53 -1.68
CA SER A 70 -10.93 -23.65 -0.45
C SER A 70 -10.42 -24.77 0.45
N TYR A 71 -10.19 -25.96 -0.10
CA TYR A 71 -9.69 -27.10 0.66
C TYR A 71 -8.29 -26.89 1.24
N ILE A 72 -7.35 -26.38 0.43
CA ILE A 72 -5.96 -26.16 0.83
C ILE A 72 -5.85 -25.07 1.90
N LEU A 73 -6.63 -23.99 1.77
CA LEU A 73 -6.56 -22.83 2.67
C LEU A 73 -7.45 -22.97 3.92
N GLY A 74 -8.33 -23.98 3.97
CA GLY A 74 -9.30 -24.12 5.06
C GLY A 74 -10.33 -22.98 5.09
N LEU A 75 -10.67 -22.42 3.93
CA LEU A 75 -11.60 -21.30 3.79
C LEU A 75 -12.91 -21.74 3.15
N ASP A 76 -14.01 -21.06 3.49
CA ASP A 76 -15.29 -21.25 2.82
C ASP A 76 -15.18 -20.95 1.32
N ARG A 77 -15.83 -21.78 0.50
CA ARG A 77 -15.81 -21.62 -0.97
C ARG A 77 -16.35 -20.25 -1.40
N THR A 78 -17.37 -19.73 -0.70
CA THR A 78 -17.96 -18.40 -0.96
C THR A 78 -16.96 -17.28 -0.68
N LEU A 79 -16.17 -17.40 0.38
CA LEU A 79 -15.11 -16.45 0.73
C LEU A 79 -14.00 -16.44 -0.32
N VAL A 80 -13.55 -17.61 -0.78
CA VAL A 80 -12.55 -17.71 -1.85
C VAL A 80 -13.08 -17.08 -3.15
N SER A 81 -14.31 -17.39 -3.55
CA SER A 81 -14.93 -16.76 -4.72
C SER A 81 -15.03 -15.24 -4.58
N HIS A 82 -15.39 -14.73 -3.39
CA HIS A 82 -15.44 -13.29 -3.12
C HIS A 82 -14.06 -12.63 -3.28
N HIS A 83 -13.00 -13.26 -2.77
CA HIS A 83 -11.63 -12.76 -2.95
C HIS A 83 -11.17 -12.76 -4.42
N LEU A 84 -11.63 -13.73 -5.23
CA LEU A 84 -11.29 -13.83 -6.66
C LEU A 84 -12.11 -12.89 -7.54
N ALA A 85 -13.32 -12.50 -7.14
CA ALA A 85 -14.19 -11.63 -7.94
C ALA A 85 -13.78 -10.15 -7.88
N ASN A 86 -13.17 -9.72 -6.76
CA ASN A 86 -12.83 -8.33 -6.52
C ASN A 86 -11.36 -8.06 -6.93
N TYR A 87 -11.18 -7.63 -8.18
CA TYR A 87 -9.97 -7.01 -8.72
C TYR A 87 -10.14 -5.50 -8.86
#